data_AF-A0A7S3I0I7-F1
#
_entry.id   AF-A0A7S3I0I7-F1
#
_cell.length_a   1.000
_cell.length_b   1.000
_cell.length_c   1.000
_cell.angle_alpha   90.00
_cell.angle_beta   90.00
_cell.angle_gamma   90.00
#
_symmetry.space_group_name_H-M   'P 1'
#
loop_
_entity.id
_entity.type
_entity.pdbx_description
1 polymer ?
#
loop_
_entity_poly.entity_id
_entity_poly.type
_entity_poly.pdbx_seq_one_letter_code
_entity_poly.pdbx_strand_id
1 'polypeptide(L)'
;GHGLLYMVLVACILVLASWMGSNLWVRLTEEGQQLNDVMLSLDNLAEPVIMMRRHTISYVNRATLITFGYEEKSDLEGKSVTILMTQKDSIAHQSYVSHFETTGEHRVIGKPRVVVGRRRDGTSVSLTLSVSPCAKHGEYVGILYPRTEMEARASAEAALQAKTNELL
;
A
#
# COMPACT_ATOMS: atom_id res chain seq x y z
N GLY A 1 50.96 40.15 -16.36
CA GLY A 1 50.91 38.73 -15.96
C GLY A 1 49.72 38.40 -15.08
N HIS A 2 49.49 39.12 -13.98
CA HIS A 2 48.56 38.70 -12.93
C HIS A 2 47.05 38.85 -13.24
N GLY A 3 46.64 39.83 -14.07
CA GLY A 3 45.21 40.03 -14.40
C GLY A 3 44.60 38.90 -15.25
N LEU A 4 45.39 38.34 -16.18
CA LEU A 4 44.95 37.21 -17.02
C LEU A 4 44.75 35.93 -16.19
N LEU A 5 45.68 35.66 -15.27
CA LEU A 5 45.59 34.52 -14.36
C LEU A 5 44.36 34.61 -13.45
N TYR A 6 44.06 35.82 -12.96
CA TYR A 6 42.87 36.07 -12.15
C TYR A 6 41.56 35.85 -12.92
N MET A 7 41.47 36.36 -14.15
CA MET A 7 40.28 36.12 -15.00
C MET A 7 40.05 34.64 -15.31
N VAL A 8 41.12 33.89 -15.57
CA VAL A 8 41.02 32.43 -15.83
C VAL A 8 40.54 31.69 -14.58
N LEU A 9 41.05 32.05 -13.40
CA LEU A 9 40.61 31.45 -12.13
C LEU A 9 39.13 31.69 -11.87
N VAL A 10 38.66 32.92 -12.05
CA VAL A 10 37.23 33.25 -11.86
C VAL A 10 36.35 32.48 -12.85
N ALA A 11 36.76 32.38 -14.12
CA ALA A 11 36.02 31.61 -15.12
C ALA A 11 35.94 30.11 -14.76
N CYS A 12 37.05 29.51 -14.30
CA CYS A 12 37.06 28.11 -13.86
C CYS A 12 36.12 27.87 -12.67
N ILE A 13 36.08 28.78 -11.69
CA ILE A 13 35.18 28.68 -10.53
C ILE A 13 33.72 28.76 -10.97
N LEU A 14 33.37 29.65 -11.90
CA LEU A 14 32.01 29.77 -12.42
C LEU A 14 31.57 28.53 -13.20
N VAL A 15 32.45 27.96 -14.02
CA VAL A 15 32.18 26.72 -14.76
C VAL A 15 32.01 25.55 -13.78
N LEU A 16 32.88 25.44 -12.77
CA LEU A 16 32.77 24.42 -11.74
C LEU A 16 31.50 24.57 -10.90
N ALA A 17 31.14 25.79 -10.51
CA ALA A 17 29.92 26.07 -9.76
C ALA A 17 28.66 25.75 -10.58
N SER A 18 28.65 26.09 -11.88
CA SER A 18 27.56 25.75 -12.79
C SER A 18 27.45 24.24 -13.02
N TRP A 19 28.58 23.55 -13.25
CA TRP A 19 28.64 22.10 -13.41
C TRP A 19 28.25 21.34 -12.13
N MET A 20 28.66 21.84 -10.97
CA MET A 20 28.30 21.25 -9.68
C MET A 20 26.83 21.53 -9.34
N GLY A 21 26.33 22.72 -9.67
CA GLY A 21 24.92 23.08 -9.54
C GLY A 21 24.03 22.22 -10.42
N SER A 22 24.38 22.01 -11.70
CA SER A 22 23.62 21.17 -12.62
C SER A 22 23.62 19.70 -12.20
N ASN A 23 24.77 19.15 -11.81
CA ASN A 23 24.86 17.78 -11.30
C ASN A 23 24.07 17.57 -10.01
N LEU A 24 24.11 18.53 -9.09
CA LEU A 24 23.33 18.45 -7.85
C LEU A 24 21.83 18.56 -8.14
N TRP A 25 21.44 19.44 -9.07
CA TRP A 25 20.05 19.56 -9.54
C TRP A 25 19.54 18.26 -10.14
N VAL A 26 20.29 17.65 -11.06
CA VAL A 26 19.94 16.38 -11.71
C VAL A 26 19.73 15.28 -10.67
N ARG A 27 20.65 15.13 -9.70
CA ARG A 27 20.54 14.10 -8.65
C ARG A 27 19.32 14.31 -7.75
N LEU A 28 19.02 15.54 -7.37
CA LEU A 28 17.84 15.85 -6.55
C LEU A 28 16.53 15.59 -7.33
N THR A 29 16.52 15.78 -8.65
CA THR A 29 15.35 15.46 -9.48
C THR A 29 15.20 13.96 -9.74
N GLU A 30 16.30 13.23 -9.94
CA GLU A 30 16.27 11.79 -10.24
C GLU A 30 15.65 10.97 -9.11
N GLU A 31 16.01 11.23 -7.85
CA GLU A 31 15.43 10.51 -6.70
C GLU A 31 13.91 10.75 -6.58
N GLY A 32 13.48 12.01 -6.77
CA GLY A 32 12.06 12.36 -6.75
C GLY A 32 11.29 11.73 -7.91
N GLN A 33 11.92 11.66 -9.09
CA GLN A 33 11.32 11.08 -10.29
C GLN A 33 11.16 9.57 -10.17
N GLN A 34 12.16 8.86 -9.63
CA GLN A 34 12.07 7.41 -9.37
C GLN A 34 10.93 7.08 -8.41
N LEU A 35 10.76 7.84 -7.32
CA LEU A 35 9.65 7.62 -6.40
C LEU A 35 8.29 7.86 -7.07
N ASN A 36 8.18 8.93 -7.86
CA ASN A 36 6.96 9.25 -8.58
C ASN A 36 6.61 8.16 -9.61
N ASP A 37 7.58 7.63 -10.33
CA ASP A 37 7.37 6.55 -11.31
C ASP A 37 6.85 5.27 -10.64
N VAL A 38 7.36 4.92 -9.46
CA VAL A 38 6.85 3.78 -8.68
C VAL A 38 5.42 4.05 -8.22
N MET A 39 5.11 5.24 -7.70
CA MET A 39 3.74 5.57 -7.26
C MET A 39 2.74 5.54 -8.41
N LEU A 40 3.10 6.10 -9.57
CA LEU A 40 2.29 6.03 -10.78
C LEU A 40 2.07 4.60 -11.25
N SER A 41 3.10 3.75 -11.14
CA SER A 41 2.99 2.32 -11.47
C SER A 41 1.98 1.62 -10.56
N LEU A 42 1.98 1.92 -9.26
CA LEU A 42 1.01 1.38 -8.31
C LEU A 42 -0.43 1.86 -8.59
N ASP A 43 -0.60 3.10 -9.04
CA ASP A 43 -1.91 3.65 -9.43
C ASP A 43 -2.48 3.01 -10.69
N ASN A 44 -1.64 2.49 -11.57
CA ASN A 44 -2.02 1.78 -12.79
C ASN A 44 -2.28 0.28 -12.59
N LEU A 45 -1.97 -0.28 -11.41
CA LEU A 45 -2.28 -1.67 -11.10
C LEU A 45 -3.80 -1.90 -11.09
N ALA A 46 -4.23 -3.03 -11.67
CA ALA A 46 -5.63 -3.43 -11.69
C ALA A 46 -6.10 -3.93 -10.32
N GLU A 47 -5.18 -4.49 -9.54
CA GLU A 47 -5.43 -4.99 -8.20
C GLU A 47 -5.44 -3.84 -7.17
N PRO A 48 -6.39 -3.86 -6.22
CA PRO A 48 -6.35 -2.96 -5.08
C PRO A 48 -5.09 -3.15 -4.25
N VAL A 49 -4.37 -2.05 -4.04
CA VAL A 49 -3.18 -1.97 -3.18
C VAL A 49 -3.44 -0.96 -2.07
N ILE A 50 -3.26 -1.43 -0.83
CA ILE A 50 -3.41 -0.62 0.38
C ILE A 50 -2.10 -0.71 1.16
N MET A 51 -1.50 0.43 1.48
CA MET A 51 -0.43 0.47 2.46
C MET A 51 -0.96 1.00 3.78
N MET A 52 -0.51 0.41 4.88
CA MET A 52 -0.90 0.83 6.21
C MET A 52 0.30 0.90 7.15
N ARG A 53 0.21 1.81 8.11
CA ARG A 53 1.14 1.96 9.22
C ARG A 53 0.36 2.01 10.52
N ARG A 54 0.64 1.07 11.45
CA ARG A 54 -0.01 1.02 12.77
C ARG A 54 -1.56 1.14 12.70
N HIS A 55 -2.19 0.42 11.77
CA HIS A 55 -3.63 0.44 11.42
C HIS A 55 -4.13 1.60 10.56
N THR A 56 -3.35 2.66 10.39
CA THR A 56 -3.74 3.79 9.57
C THR A 56 -3.34 3.56 8.11
N ILE A 57 -4.28 3.78 7.20
CA ILE A 57 -4.01 3.74 5.76
C ILE A 57 -3.08 4.90 5.42
N SER A 58 -1.91 4.58 4.87
CA SER A 58 -0.92 5.56 4.41
C SER A 58 -0.99 5.80 2.91
N TYR A 59 -1.49 4.84 2.13
CA TYR A 59 -1.64 4.96 0.69
C TYR A 59 -2.70 3.99 0.18
N VAL A 60 -3.46 4.42 -0.82
CA VAL A 60 -4.34 3.57 -1.63
C VAL A 60 -4.17 3.88 -3.11
N ASN A 61 -4.29 2.84 -3.94
CA ASN A 61 -4.34 3.04 -5.40
C ASN A 61 -5.76 3.23 -5.94
N ARG A 62 -5.88 3.61 -7.21
CA ARG A 62 -7.16 3.78 -7.90
C ARG A 62 -8.07 2.53 -7.86
N ALA A 63 -7.50 1.34 -8.02
CA ALA A 63 -8.26 0.10 -7.97
C ALA A 63 -8.95 -0.13 -6.60
N THR A 64 -8.32 0.32 -5.51
CA THR A 64 -8.92 0.31 -4.17
C THR A 64 -10.16 1.17 -4.10
N LEU A 65 -10.09 2.40 -4.61
CA LEU A 65 -11.23 3.32 -4.64
C LEU A 65 -12.42 2.71 -5.39
N ILE A 66 -12.16 2.15 -6.58
CA ILE A 66 -13.19 1.48 -7.41
C ILE A 66 -13.80 0.28 -6.67
N THR A 67 -12.96 -0.58 -6.08
CA THR A 67 -13.42 -1.82 -5.42
C THR A 67 -14.32 -1.53 -4.22
N PHE A 68 -13.99 -0.49 -3.46
CA PHE A 68 -14.70 -0.12 -2.23
C PHE A 68 -15.72 1.02 -2.41
N GLY A 69 -15.83 1.61 -3.60
CA GLY A 69 -16.81 2.66 -3.90
C GLY A 69 -16.50 4.02 -3.26
N TYR A 70 -15.23 4.36 -3.14
CA TYR A 70 -14.77 5.68 -2.67
C TYR A 70 -14.39 6.56 -3.86
N GLU A 71 -14.57 7.87 -3.74
CA GLU A 71 -14.31 8.81 -4.84
C GLU A 71 -12.88 9.35 -4.79
N GLU A 72 -12.39 9.68 -3.59
CA GLU A 72 -11.06 10.27 -3.40
C GLU A 72 -10.18 9.47 -2.44
N LYS A 73 -8.86 9.57 -2.62
CA LYS A 73 -7.89 8.96 -1.69
C LYS A 73 -8.00 9.54 -0.27
N SER A 74 -8.34 10.82 -0.17
CA SER A 74 -8.58 11.56 1.09
C SER A 74 -9.69 10.94 1.96
N ASP A 75 -10.62 10.19 1.36
CA ASP A 75 -11.65 9.46 2.10
C ASP A 75 -11.12 8.22 2.82
N LEU A 76 -9.92 7.74 2.50
CA LEU A 76 -9.33 6.52 3.07
C LEU A 76 -7.99 6.79 3.75
N GLU A 77 -7.12 7.57 3.12
CA GLU A 77 -5.81 7.92 3.65
C GLU A 77 -5.94 8.68 4.97
N GLY A 78 -5.14 8.30 5.96
CA GLY A 78 -5.22 8.81 7.33
C GLY A 78 -6.32 8.17 8.19
N LYS A 79 -7.23 7.35 7.62
CA LYS A 79 -8.23 6.60 8.38
C LYS A 79 -7.73 5.21 8.75
N SER A 80 -8.40 4.58 9.72
CA SER A 80 -8.15 3.19 10.08
C SER A 80 -8.58 2.25 8.95
N VAL A 81 -7.77 1.23 8.65
CA VAL A 81 -8.09 0.19 7.67
C VAL A 81 -9.39 -0.57 8.00
N THR A 82 -9.81 -0.55 9.27
CA THR A 82 -11.06 -1.16 9.73
C THR A 82 -12.31 -0.60 9.05
N ILE A 83 -12.25 0.59 8.44
CA ILE A 83 -13.37 1.14 7.65
C ILE A 83 -13.73 0.28 6.43
N LEU A 84 -12.77 -0.49 5.92
CA LEU A 84 -12.93 -1.39 4.77
C LEU A 84 -13.35 -2.80 5.19
N MET A 85 -13.60 -3.04 6.47
CA MET A 85 -13.87 -4.36 7.05
C MET A 85 -15.30 -4.47 7.57
N THR A 86 -15.79 -5.70 7.71
CA THR A 86 -17.00 -5.95 8.49
C THR A 86 -16.75 -5.68 9.98
N GLN A 87 -17.82 -5.39 10.74
CA GLN A 87 -17.70 -5.13 12.17
C GLN A 87 -17.09 -6.31 12.93
N LYS A 88 -17.47 -7.54 12.56
CA LYS A 88 -16.94 -8.77 13.16
C LYS A 88 -15.43 -8.90 12.95
N ASP A 89 -14.96 -8.64 11.73
CA ASP A 89 -13.55 -8.81 11.39
C ASP A 89 -12.69 -7.65 11.92
N SER A 90 -13.27 -6.45 12.08
CA SER A 90 -12.56 -5.28 12.64
C SER A 90 -12.05 -5.53 14.08
N ILE A 91 -12.85 -6.20 14.91
CA ILE A 91 -12.49 -6.53 16.30
C ILE A 91 -11.33 -7.53 16.33
N ALA A 92 -11.38 -8.55 15.47
CA ALA A 92 -10.31 -9.53 15.34
C ALA A 92 -9.02 -8.89 14.80
N HIS A 93 -9.14 -7.94 13.85
CA HIS A 93 -8.00 -7.26 13.25
C HIS A 93 -7.19 -6.45 14.26
N GLN A 94 -7.85 -5.73 15.18
CA GLN A 94 -7.16 -4.98 16.22
C GLN A 94 -6.23 -5.88 17.04
N SER A 95 -6.75 -7.06 17.43
CA SER A 95 -5.98 -8.06 18.16
C SER A 95 -4.81 -8.63 17.35
N TYR A 96 -4.99 -8.86 16.04
CA TYR A 96 -3.91 -9.38 15.20
C TYR A 96 -2.74 -8.42 15.04
N VAL A 97 -3.01 -7.14 14.82
CA VAL A 97 -1.94 -6.16 14.68
C VAL A 97 -1.29 -5.86 16.02
N SER A 98 -2.06 -5.71 17.11
CA SER A 98 -1.47 -5.51 18.44
C SER A 98 -0.61 -6.70 18.89
N HIS A 99 -1.05 -7.93 18.61
CA HIS A 99 -0.24 -9.12 18.86
C HIS A 99 1.04 -9.07 18.04
N PHE A 100 0.94 -8.75 16.75
CA PHE A 100 2.10 -8.63 15.88
C PHE A 100 3.08 -7.53 16.31
N GLU A 101 2.60 -6.34 16.67
CA GLU A 101 3.42 -5.25 17.18
C GLU A 101 4.19 -5.66 18.45
N THR A 102 3.65 -6.61 19.22
CA THR A 102 4.26 -7.11 20.45
C THR A 102 5.22 -8.27 20.20
N THR A 103 4.87 -9.21 19.30
CA THR A 103 5.59 -10.48 19.15
C THR A 103 6.46 -10.56 17.90
N GLY A 104 6.22 -9.71 16.90
CA GLY A 104 6.81 -9.85 15.57
C GLY A 104 6.34 -11.10 14.81
N GLU A 105 5.36 -11.86 15.33
CA GLU A 105 4.90 -13.11 14.72
C GLU A 105 3.75 -12.90 13.73
N HIS A 106 4.06 -13.15 12.46
CA HIS A 106 3.16 -12.95 11.35
C HIS A 106 2.09 -14.04 11.22
N ARG A 107 0.86 -13.80 11.70
CA ARG A 107 -0.24 -14.78 11.56
C ARG A 107 -0.87 -14.85 10.16
N VAL A 108 -0.73 -13.81 9.34
CA VAL A 108 -1.40 -13.68 8.01
C VAL A 108 -0.40 -13.59 6.85
N ILE A 109 0.90 -13.43 7.12
CA ILE A 109 1.89 -13.28 6.04
C ILE A 109 2.17 -14.64 5.40
N GLY A 110 2.10 -14.66 4.06
CA GLY A 110 2.44 -15.83 3.24
C GLY A 110 1.30 -16.81 2.95
N LYS A 111 0.09 -16.62 3.51
CA LYS A 111 -1.09 -17.43 3.15
C LYS A 111 -2.25 -16.53 2.71
N PRO A 112 -2.67 -16.57 1.43
CA PRO A 112 -3.83 -15.83 0.97
C PRO A 112 -5.06 -16.23 1.80
N ARG A 113 -5.84 -15.25 2.26
CA ARG A 113 -7.08 -15.50 3.02
C ARG A 113 -8.26 -14.86 2.32
N VAL A 114 -9.37 -15.59 2.26
CA VAL A 114 -10.65 -15.01 1.84
C VAL A 114 -11.15 -14.11 2.97
N VAL A 115 -11.41 -12.86 2.65
CA VAL A 115 -11.95 -11.85 3.55
C VAL A 115 -13.18 -11.19 2.92
N VAL A 116 -14.04 -10.65 3.77
CA VAL A 116 -15.19 -9.86 3.34
C VAL A 116 -14.89 -8.40 3.66
N GLY A 117 -14.73 -7.61 2.60
CA GLY A 117 -14.61 -6.16 2.69
C GLY A 117 -15.98 -5.48 2.73
N ARG A 118 -16.03 -4.26 3.26
CA ARG A 118 -17.21 -3.40 3.29
C ARG A 118 -16.98 -2.17 2.40
N ARG A 119 -17.88 -1.96 1.43
CA ARG A 119 -17.89 -0.77 0.57
C ARG A 119 -18.46 0.45 1.29
N ARG A 120 -18.25 1.64 0.73
CA ARG A 120 -18.80 2.92 1.22
C ARG A 120 -20.33 2.91 1.35
N ASP A 121 -21.02 2.27 0.41
CA ASP A 121 -22.49 2.09 0.42
C ASP A 121 -22.99 1.06 1.45
N GLY A 122 -22.08 0.37 2.14
CA GLY A 122 -22.38 -0.68 3.12
C GLY A 122 -22.50 -2.08 2.54
N THR A 123 -22.42 -2.26 1.22
CA THR A 123 -22.42 -3.60 0.61
C THR A 123 -21.11 -4.35 0.87
N SER A 124 -21.20 -5.68 0.84
CA SER A 124 -20.04 -6.55 1.04
C SER A 124 -19.35 -6.90 -0.27
N VAL A 125 -18.03 -7.05 -0.23
CA VAL A 125 -17.20 -7.54 -1.33
C VAL A 125 -16.33 -8.70 -0.86
N SER A 126 -16.34 -9.81 -1.59
CA SER A 126 -15.48 -10.96 -1.27
C SER A 126 -14.13 -10.78 -1.96
N LEU A 127 -13.06 -10.85 -1.18
CA LEU A 127 -11.69 -10.57 -1.62
C LEU A 127 -10.75 -11.67 -1.12
N THR A 128 -9.73 -11.99 -1.91
CA THR A 128 -8.56 -12.71 -1.38
C THR A 128 -7.52 -11.69 -0.98
N LEU A 129 -7.13 -11.68 0.29
CA LEU A 129 -6.13 -10.79 0.85
C LEU A 129 -4.77 -11.47 0.93
N SER A 130 -3.74 -10.79 0.42
CA SER A 130 -2.34 -11.07 0.65
C SER A 130 -1.70 -9.90 1.38
N VAL A 131 -1.00 -10.15 2.49
CA VAL A 131 -0.32 -9.11 3.27
C VAL A 131 1.18 -9.41 3.33
N SER A 132 1.99 -8.40 3.01
CA SER A 132 3.44 -8.47 3.05
C SER A 132 4.00 -7.34 3.92
N PRO A 133 5.07 -7.58 4.69
CA PRO A 133 5.71 -6.54 5.49
C PRO A 133 6.54 -5.61 4.58
N CYS A 134 6.63 -4.34 4.96
CA CYS A 134 7.56 -3.40 4.32
C CYS A 134 8.91 -3.35 5.06
N ALA A 135 9.89 -2.65 4.49
CA ALA A 135 11.23 -2.54 5.07
C ALA A 135 11.24 -1.84 6.44
N LYS A 136 10.29 -0.95 6.71
CA LYS A 136 10.12 -0.29 8.00
C LYS A 136 9.19 -1.09 8.90
N HIS A 137 9.57 -1.19 10.17
CA HIS A 137 8.77 -1.88 11.18
C HIS A 137 7.39 -1.23 11.36
N GLY A 138 6.34 -2.04 11.31
CA GLY A 138 4.95 -1.59 11.47
C GLY A 138 4.30 -1.02 10.20
N GLU A 139 4.98 -1.09 9.04
CA GLU A 139 4.42 -0.79 7.72
C GLU A 139 4.13 -2.08 6.94
N TYR A 140 2.99 -2.09 6.23
CA TYR A 140 2.53 -3.25 5.47
C TYR A 140 1.93 -2.83 4.15
N VAL A 141 2.03 -3.73 3.18
CA VAL A 141 1.25 -3.66 1.95
C VAL A 141 0.26 -4.82 1.91
N GLY A 142 -1.01 -4.49 1.69
CA GLY A 142 -2.07 -5.42 1.40
C GLY A 142 -2.42 -5.35 -0.08
N ILE A 143 -2.42 -6.50 -0.75
CA ILE A 143 -2.93 -6.65 -2.11
C ILE A 143 -4.21 -7.48 -2.02
N LEU A 144 -5.28 -6.98 -2.62
CA LEU A 144 -6.56 -7.65 -2.65
C LEU A 144 -6.85 -8.15 -4.06
N TYR A 145 -7.47 -9.32 -4.15
CA TYR A 145 -7.93 -9.89 -5.41
C TYR A 145 -9.46 -10.04 -5.35
N PRO A 146 -10.21 -9.27 -6.15
CA PRO A 146 -11.66 -9.45 -6.30
C PRO A 146 -11.99 -10.88 -6.68
N ARG A 147 -12.93 -11.49 -5.95
CA ARG A 147 -13.48 -12.80 -6.30
C ARG A 147 -14.76 -12.60 -7.07
N THR A 148 -14.97 -13.42 -8.09
CA THR A 148 -16.26 -13.45 -8.79
C THR A 148 -17.36 -13.91 -7.83
N GLU A 149 -18.60 -13.54 -8.11
CA GLU A 149 -19.73 -13.93 -7.27
C GLU A 149 -19.90 -15.46 -7.21
N MET A 150 -19.57 -16.15 -8.32
CA MET A 150 -19.57 -17.62 -8.40
C MET A 150 -18.52 -18.24 -7.46
N GLU A 151 -17.30 -17.72 -7.46
CA GLU A 151 -16.23 -18.19 -6.58
C GLU A 151 -16.54 -17.93 -5.10
N ALA A 152 -17.17 -16.78 -4.82
CA ALA A 152 -17.60 -16.43 -3.47
C ALA A 152 -18.66 -17.44 -2.96
N ARG A 153 -19.70 -17.71 -3.77
CA ARG A 153 -20.76 -18.68 -3.44
C ARG A 153 -20.20 -20.09 -3.24
N ALA A 154 -19.39 -20.58 -4.18
CA ALA A 154 -18.79 -21.91 -4.10
C ALA A 154 -17.93 -22.09 -2.83
N SER A 155 -17.18 -21.06 -2.42
CA SER A 155 -16.40 -21.13 -1.18
C SER A 155 -17.24 -21.07 0.09
N ALA A 156 -18.36 -20.33 0.07
CA ALA A 156 -19.28 -20.29 1.20
C ALA A 156 -19.96 -21.64 1.39
N GLU A 157 -20.39 -22.27 0.30
CA GLU A 157 -20.96 -23.62 0.28
C GLU A 157 -19.96 -24.68 0.76
N ALA A 158 -18.72 -24.64 0.27
CA ALA A 158 -17.67 -25.55 0.72
C ALA A 158 -17.36 -25.39 2.22
N ALA A 159 -17.34 -24.15 2.74
CA ALA A 159 -17.14 -23.88 4.17
C ALA A 159 -18.31 -24.38 5.03
N LEU A 160 -19.54 -24.28 4.51
CA LEU A 160 -20.73 -24.86 5.15
C LEU A 160 -20.67 -26.39 5.17
N GLN A 161 -20.31 -27.03 4.06
CA GLN A 161 -20.16 -28.48 3.97
C GLN A 161 -19.06 -29.01 4.91
N ALA A 162 -17.91 -28.33 5.00
CA ALA A 162 -16.84 -28.71 5.92
C ALA A 162 -17.31 -28.71 7.38
N LYS A 163 -18.06 -27.68 7.81
CA LYS A 163 -18.64 -27.63 9.17
C LYS A 163 -19.68 -28.71 9.42
N THR A 164 -20.51 -29.01 8.43
CA THR A 164 -21.49 -30.09 8.55
C THR A 164 -20.81 -31.45 8.70
N ASN A 165 -19.69 -31.68 7.98
CA ASN A 165 -18.92 -32.91 8.09
C ASN A 165 -18.13 -33.03 9.40
N GLU A 166 -17.77 -31.93 10.06
CA GLU A 166 -17.14 -31.95 11.39
C GLU A 166 -18.13 -32.24 12.53
N LEU A 167 -19.44 -32.09 12.28
CA LEU A 167 -20.51 -32.33 13.25
C LEU A 167 -21.16 -33.72 13.15
N LEU A 168 -20.75 -34.52 12.16
CA LEU A 168 -21.16 -35.91 11.94
C LEU A 168 -20.04 -36.86 12.36
#